data_AF-A0A4U8STA7-F1
#
_entry.id   AF-A0A4U8STA7-F1
#
_cell.length_a   1.000
_cell.length_b   1.000
_cell.length_c   1.000
_cell.angle_alpha   90.00
_cell.angle_beta   90.00
_cell.angle_gamma   90.00
#
_symmetry.space_group_name_H-M   'P 1'
#
loop_
_entity.id
_entity.type
_entity.pdbx_description
1 polymer ?
#
loop_
_entity_poly.entity_id
_entity_poly.type
_entity_poly.pdbx_seq_one_letter_code
_entity_poly.pdbx_strand_id
1 'polypeptide(L)'
;MNEPRDLKSVKAFLLRHGHTKEEIERLDKESVINLYEKDTRKNTLNFLHYMNEDTFSVISTLDEADIGEFKLKVQENLDNMAILVDIIRDGFNDFSYADIADTLTLNIKNISIHKLQRILRIAYREFQEILLDKIATQLKELPIEEYKTIMNHYESIRGDTARLRSTIQELSDEKKRQQILDMARFKLLIVKDFMSKNTFNDVYKEYLNNTPEKLKLVEDILILTGMYSKNYLKNVPMEELEDMKAKLLEHKRQDERDHKIFTQYTQMLDESMYGSNEQEFSDVCVKIITGLNQKQILMISDYLSAKNPVFVNRFNTLLRDFKNSLKN
;
A
#
# COMPACT_ATOMS: atom_id res chain seq x y z
N MET A 1 17.38 37.33 48.73
CA MET A 1 16.58 38.57 48.87
C MET A 1 15.58 38.57 47.73
N ASN A 2 14.32 38.22 47.98
CA ASN A 2 13.29 38.20 46.94
C ASN A 2 12.51 39.50 47.00
N GLU A 3 12.54 40.26 45.91
CA GLU A 3 11.72 41.45 45.70
C GLU A 3 10.25 41.15 46.01
N PRO A 4 9.52 42.07 46.67
CA PRO A 4 8.09 41.91 46.84
C PRO A 4 7.43 42.02 45.46
N ARG A 5 7.07 40.89 44.85
CA ARG A 5 6.23 40.87 43.64
C ARG A 5 5.00 41.74 43.90
N ASP A 6 4.94 42.89 43.24
CA ASP A 6 3.89 43.89 43.46
C ASP A 6 2.55 43.33 42.94
N LEU A 7 1.73 42.81 43.86
CA LEU A 7 0.44 42.17 43.58
C LEU A 7 -0.62 43.17 43.06
N LYS A 8 -0.28 44.45 42.87
CA LYS A 8 -1.21 45.48 42.36
C LYS A 8 -1.84 45.09 41.04
N SER A 9 -1.07 44.56 40.09
CA SER A 9 -1.57 44.17 38.77
C SER A 9 -2.54 42.99 38.85
N VAL A 10 -2.26 42.03 39.73
CA VAL A 10 -3.08 40.84 39.98
C VAL A 10 -4.40 41.21 40.66
N LYS A 11 -4.34 42.07 41.69
CA LYS A 11 -5.53 42.58 42.38
C LYS A 11 -6.40 43.45 41.46
N ALA A 12 -5.78 44.28 40.61
CA ALA A 12 -6.51 45.09 39.63
C ALA A 12 -7.23 44.24 38.58
N PHE A 13 -6.65 43.11 38.16
CA PHE A 13 -7.29 42.15 37.28
C PHE A 13 -8.51 41.49 37.93
N LEU A 14 -8.35 40.97 39.16
CA LEU A 14 -9.45 40.33 39.90
C LEU A 14 -10.64 41.29 40.14
N LEU A 15 -10.37 42.57 40.43
CA LEU A 15 -11.41 43.60 40.56
C LEU A 15 -12.17 43.86 39.25
N ARG A 16 -11.49 43.81 38.11
CA ARG A 16 -12.13 43.96 36.79
C ARG A 16 -12.97 42.73 36.41
N HIS A 17 -12.67 41.58 36.99
CA HIS A 17 -13.37 40.31 36.78
C HIS A 17 -14.48 40.03 37.79
N GLY A 18 -14.88 41.03 38.59
CA GLY A 18 -16.09 40.99 39.41
C GLY A 18 -15.90 40.60 40.87
N HIS A 19 -14.65 40.35 41.32
CA HIS A 19 -14.36 40.14 42.74
C HIS A 19 -14.41 41.46 43.51
N THR A 20 -14.92 41.44 44.74
CA THR A 20 -14.99 42.65 45.56
C THR A 20 -13.65 42.93 46.25
N LYS A 21 -13.38 44.20 46.57
CA LYS A 21 -12.15 44.61 47.28
C LYS A 21 -12.02 43.90 48.64
N GLU A 22 -13.14 43.65 49.31
CA GLU A 22 -13.19 42.99 50.60
C GLU A 22 -12.81 41.49 50.54
N GLU A 23 -13.14 40.81 49.44
CA GLU A 23 -12.75 39.41 49.21
C GLU A 23 -11.26 39.27 48.92
N ILE A 24 -10.69 40.20 48.14
CA ILE A 24 -9.27 40.17 47.75
C ILE A 24 -8.35 40.55 48.92
N GLU A 25 -8.81 41.40 49.85
CA GLU A 25 -8.03 41.81 51.03
C GLU A 25 -8.04 40.77 52.16
N ARG A 26 -9.04 39.88 52.20
CA ARG A 26 -9.11 38.76 53.17
C ARG A 26 -8.24 37.56 52.79
N LEU A 27 -7.79 37.49 51.54
CA LEU A 27 -6.99 36.38 51.01
C LEU A 27 -5.50 36.63 51.23
N ASP A 28 -4.78 35.57 51.59
CA ASP A 28 -3.33 35.58 51.65
C ASP A 28 -2.72 35.66 50.23
N LYS A 29 -1.43 36.00 50.14
CA LYS A 29 -0.77 36.26 48.85
C LYS A 29 -0.82 35.06 47.90
N GLU A 30 -0.77 33.84 48.43
CA GLU A 30 -0.81 32.62 47.63
C GLU A 30 -2.22 32.34 47.11
N SER A 31 -3.25 32.53 47.94
CA SER A 31 -4.64 32.41 47.49
C SER A 31 -5.07 33.47 46.47
N VAL A 32 -4.51 34.70 46.55
CA VAL A 32 -4.75 35.74 45.53
C VAL A 32 -4.18 35.33 44.17
N ILE A 33 -3.02 34.68 44.14
CA ILE A 33 -2.41 34.18 42.90
C ILE A 33 -3.24 32.99 42.35
N ASN A 34 -3.63 32.05 43.21
CA ASN A 34 -4.45 30.91 42.80
C ASN A 34 -5.82 31.35 42.25
N LEU A 35 -6.44 32.38 42.85
CA LEU A 35 -7.70 32.94 42.36
C LEU A 35 -7.52 33.59 40.98
N TYR A 36 -6.42 34.31 40.78
CA TYR A 36 -6.07 34.91 39.49
C TYR A 36 -5.84 33.85 38.41
N GLU A 37 -5.10 32.77 38.73
CA GLU A 37 -4.86 31.67 37.79
C GLU A 37 -6.15 30.95 37.42
N LYS A 38 -7.04 30.71 38.39
CA LYS A 38 -8.35 30.09 38.17
C LYS A 38 -9.22 30.92 37.23
N ASP A 39 -9.31 32.23 37.45
CA ASP A 39 -10.11 33.13 36.60
C ASP A 39 -9.52 33.30 35.20
N THR A 40 -8.20 33.39 35.10
CA THR A 40 -7.51 33.47 33.80
C THR A 40 -7.70 32.20 32.99
N ARG A 41 -7.63 31.02 33.64
CA ARG A 41 -7.90 29.72 33.02
C ARG A 41 -9.35 29.62 32.54
N LYS A 42 -10.31 30.01 33.38
CA LYS A 42 -11.73 30.03 33.03
C LYS A 42 -12.03 30.94 31.83
N ASN A 43 -11.44 32.14 31.81
CA ASN A 43 -11.64 33.09 30.71
C ASN A 43 -10.99 32.61 29.40
N THR A 44 -9.80 32.02 29.48
CA THR A 44 -9.13 31.42 28.30
C THR A 44 -9.95 30.27 27.73
N LEU A 45 -10.50 29.40 28.60
CA LEU A 45 -11.37 28.30 28.19
C LEU A 45 -12.67 28.81 27.54
N ASN A 46 -13.31 29.81 28.13
CA ASN A 46 -14.51 30.43 27.56
C ASN A 46 -14.21 31.10 26.20
N PHE A 47 -13.06 31.74 26.05
CA PHE A 47 -12.64 32.35 24.80
C PHE A 47 -12.38 31.30 23.70
N LEU A 48 -11.69 30.20 24.04
CA LEU A 48 -11.48 29.07 23.13
C LEU A 48 -12.81 28.43 22.70
N HIS A 49 -13.76 28.33 23.63
CA HIS A 49 -15.08 27.78 23.34
C HIS A 49 -15.88 28.68 22.39
N TYR A 50 -15.81 30.01 22.57
CA TYR A 50 -16.46 30.98 21.69
C TYR A 50 -15.84 31.08 20.28
N MET A 51 -14.54 30.77 20.13
CA MET A 51 -13.85 30.85 18.84
C MET A 51 -14.02 29.59 17.97
N ASN A 52 -14.45 28.47 18.54
CA ASN A 52 -14.51 27.17 17.87
C ASN A 52 -15.95 26.63 17.76
N GLU A 53 -16.89 27.42 17.25
CA GLU A 53 -18.27 26.95 17.04
C GLU A 53 -18.45 25.98 15.85
N ASP A 54 -17.44 25.69 15.01
CA ASP A 54 -17.68 24.87 13.81
C ASP A 54 -16.59 23.88 13.36
N THR A 55 -15.54 23.61 14.14
CA THR A 55 -14.63 22.50 13.78
C THR A 55 -13.75 22.07 14.94
N PHE A 56 -13.75 20.76 15.19
CA PHE A 56 -13.02 20.06 16.25
C PHE A 56 -13.53 20.35 17.66
N SER A 57 -14.21 19.36 18.21
CA SER A 57 -14.11 19.05 19.63
C SER A 57 -12.63 18.83 19.97
N VAL A 58 -11.89 19.92 20.21
CA VAL A 58 -10.75 19.86 21.11
C VAL A 58 -11.37 19.59 22.46
N ILE A 59 -11.55 18.31 22.73
CA ILE A 59 -11.81 17.80 24.06
C ILE A 59 -10.61 18.28 24.88
N SER A 60 -10.77 19.40 25.57
CA SER A 60 -9.91 19.80 26.67
C SER A 60 -10.22 18.88 27.85
N THR A 61 -10.04 17.56 27.68
CA THR A 61 -9.95 16.59 28.78
C THR A 61 -8.50 16.50 29.18
N LEU A 62 -8.02 17.57 29.79
CA LEU A 62 -6.96 17.46 30.77
C LEU A 62 -7.62 17.77 32.11
N ASP A 63 -8.54 16.90 32.53
CA ASP A 63 -8.69 16.68 33.95
C ASP A 63 -7.35 16.12 34.41
N GLU A 64 -6.59 16.91 35.17
CA GLU A 64 -5.30 16.54 35.75
C GLU A 64 -5.39 15.21 36.55
N ALA A 65 -6.60 14.79 36.92
CA ALA A 65 -6.90 13.49 37.53
C ALA A 65 -6.64 12.29 36.60
N ASP A 66 -7.11 12.32 35.34
CA ASP A 66 -7.00 11.16 34.43
C ASP A 66 -5.57 10.95 33.91
N ILE A 67 -4.83 12.04 33.68
CA ILE A 67 -3.39 11.95 33.39
C ILE A 67 -2.60 11.47 34.61
N GLY A 68 -3.01 11.88 35.81
CA GLY A 68 -2.39 11.42 37.05
C GLY A 68 -2.42 9.90 37.19
N GLU A 69 -3.56 9.29 36.90
CA GLU A 69 -3.73 7.84 36.94
C GLU A 69 -2.92 7.12 35.85
N PHE A 70 -2.96 7.61 34.61
CA PHE A 70 -2.15 7.08 33.51
C PHE A 70 -0.65 7.15 33.84
N LYS A 71 -0.20 8.29 34.38
CA LYS A 71 1.18 8.52 34.81
C LYS A 71 1.61 7.55 35.90
N LEU A 72 0.77 7.30 36.90
CA LEU A 72 1.03 6.32 37.97
C LEU A 72 1.18 4.91 37.40
N LYS A 73 0.25 4.48 36.54
CA LYS A 73 0.29 3.15 35.88
C LYS A 73 1.57 2.95 35.07
N VAL A 74 2.01 4.00 34.35
CA VAL A 74 3.27 3.98 33.59
C VAL A 74 4.49 3.85 34.52
N GLN A 75 4.51 4.58 35.64
CA GLN A 75 5.63 4.54 36.61
C GLN A 75 5.73 3.21 37.35
N GLU A 76 4.61 2.59 37.70
CA GLU A 76 4.56 1.31 38.42
C GLU A 76 4.99 0.11 37.55
N ASN A 77 4.91 0.23 36.21
CA ASN A 77 5.12 -0.89 35.29
C ASN A 77 6.33 -0.71 34.35
N LEU A 78 7.31 0.14 34.72
CA LEU A 78 8.49 0.43 33.89
C LEU A 78 9.36 -0.81 33.59
N ASP A 79 9.38 -1.78 34.50
CA ASP A 79 10.20 -2.98 34.38
C ASP A 79 9.57 -4.05 33.49
N ASN A 80 8.25 -4.00 33.27
CA ASN A 80 7.52 -4.95 32.43
C ASN A 80 7.08 -4.31 31.11
N MET A 81 7.90 -4.51 30.08
CA MET A 81 7.69 -3.92 28.76
C MET A 81 6.37 -4.31 28.09
N ALA A 82 5.85 -5.52 28.34
CA ALA A 82 4.58 -5.96 27.76
C ALA A 82 3.40 -5.17 28.35
N ILE A 83 3.35 -5.09 29.68
CA ILE A 83 2.31 -4.34 30.41
C ILE A 83 2.38 -2.84 30.07
N LEU A 84 3.59 -2.30 29.91
CA LEU A 84 3.77 -0.90 29.51
C LEU A 84 3.19 -0.62 28.11
N VAL A 85 3.35 -1.53 27.15
CA VAL A 85 2.75 -1.40 25.81
C VAL A 85 1.23 -1.40 25.90
N ASP A 86 0.64 -2.30 26.70
CA ASP A 86 -0.81 -2.36 26.91
C ASP A 86 -1.35 -1.07 27.54
N ILE A 87 -0.70 -0.54 28.58
CA ILE A 87 -1.10 0.71 29.24
C ILE A 87 -1.03 1.88 28.26
N ILE A 88 0.08 2.01 27.50
CA ILE A 88 0.24 3.06 26.50
C ILE A 88 -0.82 2.95 25.40
N ARG A 89 -1.12 1.72 24.97
CA ARG A 89 -2.16 1.43 23.97
C ARG A 89 -3.52 1.91 24.45
N ASP A 90 -3.88 1.56 25.68
CA ASP A 90 -5.16 1.94 26.28
C ASP A 90 -5.24 3.46 26.49
N GLY A 91 -4.10 4.10 26.80
CA GLY A 91 -3.98 5.56 26.89
C GLY A 91 -4.32 6.30 25.58
N PHE A 92 -4.11 5.69 24.40
CA PHE A 92 -4.56 6.29 23.12
C PHE A 92 -6.09 6.37 22.99
N ASN A 93 -6.85 5.83 23.95
CA ASN A 93 -8.29 6.06 24.07
C ASN A 93 -8.65 7.49 24.44
N ASP A 94 -7.83 8.08 25.29
CA ASP A 94 -8.17 9.32 25.96
C ASP A 94 -7.20 10.45 25.61
N PHE A 95 -5.99 10.10 25.14
CA PHE A 95 -4.91 11.05 24.88
C PHE A 95 -4.35 10.96 23.46
N SER A 96 -3.82 12.09 22.96
CA SER A 96 -3.17 12.12 21.66
C SER A 96 -1.78 11.50 21.69
N TYR A 97 -1.22 11.23 20.51
CA TYR A 97 0.14 10.73 20.39
C TYR A 97 1.18 11.66 21.02
N ALA A 98 1.00 12.97 20.88
CA ALA A 98 1.90 13.96 21.47
C ALA A 98 1.83 13.93 23.00
N ASP A 99 0.63 13.90 23.56
CA ASP A 99 0.41 13.93 25.01
C ASP A 99 1.05 12.72 25.71
N ILE A 100 0.91 11.54 25.10
CA ILE A 100 1.51 10.31 25.62
C ILE A 100 3.03 10.34 25.46
N ALA A 101 3.55 10.85 24.33
CA ALA A 101 5.00 11.00 24.11
C ALA A 101 5.63 11.92 25.16
N ASP A 102 4.99 13.04 25.45
CA ASP A 102 5.44 14.02 26.44
C ASP A 102 5.37 13.42 27.85
N THR A 103 4.27 12.72 28.17
CA THR A 103 4.10 12.04 29.45
C THR A 103 5.19 10.98 29.66
N LEU A 104 5.51 10.18 28.65
CA LEU A 104 6.56 9.16 28.75
C LEU A 104 7.96 9.79 28.91
N THR A 105 8.24 10.86 28.18
CA THR A 105 9.55 11.53 28.20
C THR A 105 9.80 12.27 29.52
N LEU A 106 8.76 12.91 30.08
CA LEU A 106 8.87 13.66 31.34
C LEU A 106 8.97 12.74 32.57
N ASN A 107 8.34 11.56 32.53
CA ASN A 107 8.21 10.70 33.70
C ASN A 107 9.23 9.55 33.76
N ILE A 108 9.87 9.20 32.63
CA ILE A 108 10.79 8.06 32.56
C ILE A 108 12.22 8.56 32.37
N LYS A 109 12.97 8.68 33.47
CA LYS A 109 14.37 9.14 33.45
C LYS A 109 15.39 8.03 33.21
N ASN A 110 15.03 6.77 33.47
CA ASN A 110 15.96 5.63 33.48
C ASN A 110 15.97 4.79 32.19
N ILE A 111 15.10 5.10 31.22
CA ILE A 111 15.04 4.40 29.93
C ILE A 111 15.54 5.33 28.83
N SER A 112 16.37 4.82 27.93
CA SER A 112 16.84 5.60 26.77
C SER A 112 15.66 6.09 25.92
N ILE A 113 15.68 7.35 25.51
CA ILE A 113 14.64 7.99 24.69
C ILE A 113 14.32 7.16 23.42
N HIS A 114 15.34 6.58 22.76
CA HIS A 114 15.13 5.74 21.58
C HIS A 114 14.29 4.48 21.85
N LYS A 115 14.43 3.86 23.03
CA LYS A 115 13.60 2.72 23.43
C LYS A 115 12.15 3.15 23.67
N LEU A 116 11.94 4.30 24.33
CA LEU A 116 10.60 4.85 24.56
C LEU A 116 9.90 5.19 23.24
N GLN A 117 10.59 5.83 22.30
CA GLN A 117 10.07 6.10 20.96
C GLN A 117 9.70 4.82 20.22
N ARG A 118 10.48 3.75 20.35
CA ARG A 118 10.18 2.45 19.74
C ARG A 118 8.93 1.81 20.36
N ILE A 119 8.82 1.81 21.69
CA ILE A 119 7.65 1.31 22.42
C ILE A 119 6.40 2.08 21.99
N LEU A 120 6.48 3.42 21.99
CA LEU A 120 5.38 4.28 21.59
C LEU A 120 4.92 4.01 20.15
N ARG A 121 5.86 3.85 19.21
CA ARG A 121 5.54 3.50 17.81
C ARG A 121 4.86 2.14 17.69
N ILE A 122 5.31 1.14 18.45
CA ILE A 122 4.72 -0.20 18.46
C ILE A 122 3.30 -0.13 19.01
N ALA A 123 3.12 0.45 20.19
CA ALA A 123 1.80 0.60 20.83
C ALA A 123 0.83 1.39 19.95
N TYR A 124 1.31 2.46 19.29
CA TYR A 124 0.48 3.24 18.37
C TYR A 124 0.10 2.47 17.11
N ARG A 125 1.03 1.67 16.56
CA ARG A 125 0.73 0.78 15.42
C ARG A 125 -0.32 -0.27 15.80
N GLU A 126 -0.16 -0.91 16.95
CA GLU A 126 -1.11 -1.91 17.45
C GLU A 126 -2.48 -1.29 17.69
N PHE A 127 -2.54 -0.10 18.28
CA PHE A 127 -3.76 0.65 18.46
C PHE A 127 -4.46 0.96 17.12
N GLN A 128 -3.71 1.37 16.09
CA GLN A 128 -4.26 1.57 14.73
C GLN A 128 -4.84 0.28 14.15
N GLU A 129 -4.15 -0.86 14.28
CA GLU A 129 -4.65 -2.15 13.78
C GLU A 129 -5.95 -2.55 14.48
N ILE A 130 -6.06 -2.33 15.80
CA ILE A 130 -7.31 -2.60 16.54
C ILE A 130 -8.48 -1.77 16.02
N LEU A 131 -8.25 -0.49 15.68
CA LEU A 131 -9.30 0.34 15.09
C LEU A 131 -9.72 -0.20 13.72
N LEU A 132 -8.76 -0.56 12.87
CA LEU A 132 -9.03 -1.14 11.55
C LEU A 132 -9.77 -2.48 11.65
N ASP A 133 -9.40 -3.34 12.60
CA ASP A 133 -10.07 -4.62 12.87
C ASP A 133 -11.52 -4.44 13.32
N LYS A 134 -11.80 -3.42 14.14
CA LYS A 134 -13.18 -3.07 14.54
C LYS A 134 -14.02 -2.65 13.33
N ILE A 135 -13.47 -1.78 12.47
CA ILE A 135 -14.13 -1.38 11.23
C ILE A 135 -14.36 -2.60 10.32
N ALA A 136 -13.34 -3.42 10.13
CA ALA A 136 -13.40 -4.64 9.32
C ALA A 136 -14.50 -5.60 9.81
N THR A 137 -14.63 -5.77 11.12
CA THR A 137 -15.65 -6.63 11.72
C THR A 137 -17.07 -6.10 11.48
N GLN A 138 -17.26 -4.78 11.57
CA GLN A 138 -18.54 -4.14 11.30
C GLN A 138 -18.92 -4.18 9.81
N LEU A 139 -17.93 -4.18 8.92
CA LEU A 139 -18.12 -4.17 7.46
C LEU A 139 -18.08 -5.56 6.81
N LYS A 140 -17.99 -6.64 7.59
CA LYS A 140 -17.83 -8.03 7.10
C LYS A 140 -18.90 -8.50 6.11
N GLU A 141 -20.08 -7.89 6.13
CA GLU A 141 -21.24 -8.28 5.29
C GLU A 141 -21.26 -7.57 3.92
N LEU A 142 -20.30 -6.69 3.67
CA LEU A 142 -20.12 -6.06 2.38
C LEU A 142 -19.72 -7.10 1.32
N PRO A 143 -20.13 -6.88 0.05
CA PRO A 143 -19.53 -7.59 -1.08
C PRO A 143 -18.01 -7.45 -1.08
N ILE A 144 -17.29 -8.49 -1.49
CA ILE A 144 -15.84 -8.56 -1.36
C ILE A 144 -15.12 -7.42 -2.10
N GLU A 145 -15.67 -6.97 -3.23
CA GLU A 145 -15.15 -5.89 -4.05
C GLU A 145 -15.20 -4.54 -3.31
N GLU A 146 -16.35 -4.23 -2.72
CA GLU A 146 -16.55 -3.01 -1.92
C GLU A 146 -15.79 -3.09 -0.60
N TYR A 147 -15.81 -4.25 0.06
CA TYR A 147 -15.07 -4.47 1.30
C TYR A 147 -13.58 -4.16 1.12
N LYS A 148 -12.93 -4.73 0.09
CA LYS A 148 -11.50 -4.48 -0.16
C LYS A 148 -11.22 -3.03 -0.53
N THR A 149 -12.08 -2.41 -1.32
CA THR A 149 -11.93 -1.01 -1.72
C THR A 149 -12.04 -0.06 -0.52
N ILE A 150 -13.05 -0.28 0.33
CA ILE A 150 -13.30 0.52 1.54
C ILE A 150 -12.21 0.29 2.58
N MET A 151 -11.80 -0.96 2.82
CA MET A 151 -10.72 -1.25 3.77
C MET A 151 -9.39 -0.64 3.32
N ASN A 152 -9.06 -0.68 2.03
CA ASN A 152 -7.87 -0.02 1.51
C ASN A 152 -7.90 1.51 1.73
N HIS A 153 -9.09 2.12 1.62
CA HIS A 153 -9.25 3.53 1.98
C HIS A 153 -8.90 3.77 3.46
N TYR A 154 -9.45 2.98 4.39
CA TYR A 154 -9.15 3.12 5.82
C TYR A 154 -7.69 2.82 6.17
N GLU A 155 -7.06 1.85 5.49
CA GLU A 155 -5.62 1.58 5.62
C GLU A 155 -4.77 2.79 5.18
N SER A 156 -5.17 3.48 4.11
CA SER A 156 -4.46 4.69 3.63
C SER A 156 -4.54 5.86 4.61
N ILE A 157 -5.63 5.96 5.38
CA ILE A 157 -5.85 6.99 6.40
C ILE A 157 -5.58 6.49 7.83
N ARG A 158 -4.81 5.40 7.99
CA ARG A 158 -4.56 4.79 9.30
C ARG A 158 -3.96 5.71 10.37
N GLY A 159 -3.29 6.79 9.95
CA GLY A 159 -2.74 7.80 10.86
C GLY A 159 -3.81 8.69 11.48
N ASP A 160 -4.98 8.81 10.86
CA ASP A 160 -6.09 9.63 11.33
C ASP A 160 -6.99 8.82 12.27
N THR A 161 -6.49 8.57 13.48
CA THR A 161 -7.18 7.77 14.48
C THR A 161 -8.49 8.41 14.96
N ALA A 162 -8.61 9.73 14.87
CA ALA A 162 -9.85 10.44 15.21
C ALA A 162 -10.96 10.09 14.20
N ARG A 163 -10.65 10.12 12.91
CA ARG A 163 -11.59 9.72 11.86
C ARG A 163 -11.96 8.25 11.96
N LEU A 164 -10.99 7.36 12.20
CA LEU A 164 -11.28 5.93 12.41
C LEU A 164 -12.23 5.70 13.59
N ARG A 165 -12.04 6.40 14.73
CA ARG A 165 -12.95 6.34 15.88
C ARG A 165 -14.36 6.81 15.54
N SER A 166 -14.46 7.95 14.85
CA SER A 166 -15.75 8.49 14.40
C SER A 166 -16.48 7.49 13.49
N THR A 167 -15.77 6.87 12.55
CA THR A 167 -16.34 5.81 11.70
C THR A 167 -16.82 4.62 12.53
N ILE A 168 -16.06 4.13 13.51
CA ILE A 168 -16.49 3.02 14.38
C ILE A 168 -17.78 3.39 15.13
N GLN A 169 -17.88 4.63 15.61
CA GLN A 169 -19.09 5.10 16.29
C GLN A 169 -20.30 5.14 15.34
N GLU A 170 -20.11 5.62 14.11
CA GLU A 170 -21.18 5.63 13.09
C GLU A 170 -21.63 4.24 12.68
N LEU A 171 -20.69 3.31 12.51
CA LEU A 171 -20.96 1.91 12.15
C LEU A 171 -21.52 1.08 13.32
N SER A 172 -21.42 1.60 14.55
CA SER A 172 -22.07 0.99 15.72
C SER A 172 -23.58 1.23 15.73
N ASP A 173 -24.07 2.24 15.01
CA ASP A 173 -25.50 2.43 14.77
C ASP A 173 -25.97 1.46 13.67
N GLU A 174 -26.82 0.51 14.06
CA GLU A 174 -27.39 -0.52 13.18
C GLU A 174 -28.04 0.08 11.92
N LYS A 175 -28.77 1.19 12.07
CA LYS A 175 -29.50 1.79 10.95
C LYS A 175 -28.54 2.40 9.94
N LYS A 176 -27.51 3.11 10.41
CA LYS A 176 -26.47 3.67 9.55
C LYS A 176 -25.65 2.55 8.89
N ARG A 177 -25.29 1.51 9.64
CA ARG A 177 -24.58 0.36 9.10
C ARG A 177 -25.35 -0.31 7.96
N GLN A 178 -26.64 -0.58 8.16
CA GLN A 178 -27.48 -1.17 7.13
C GLN A 178 -27.59 -0.27 5.88
N GLN A 179 -27.75 1.05 6.07
CA GLN A 179 -27.74 2.00 4.95
C GLN A 179 -26.45 1.93 4.13
N ILE A 180 -25.29 1.85 4.80
CA ILE A 180 -23.99 1.73 4.13
C ILE A 180 -23.91 0.41 3.35
N LEU A 181 -24.37 -0.70 3.94
CA LEU A 181 -24.41 -2.00 3.27
C LEU A 181 -25.28 -1.97 2.01
N ASP A 182 -26.48 -1.37 2.10
CA ASP A 182 -27.41 -1.26 0.98
C ASP A 182 -26.85 -0.35 -0.12
N MET A 183 -26.26 0.78 0.25
CA MET A 183 -25.60 1.69 -0.68
C MET A 183 -24.43 1.02 -1.41
N ALA A 184 -23.61 0.25 -0.69
CA ALA A 184 -22.48 -0.47 -1.29
C ALA A 184 -22.93 -1.56 -2.26
N ARG A 185 -23.96 -2.33 -1.90
CA ARG A 185 -24.58 -3.33 -2.80
C ARG A 185 -25.15 -2.68 -4.05
N PHE A 186 -25.85 -1.56 -3.89
CA PHE A 186 -26.42 -0.82 -5.01
C PHE A 186 -25.35 -0.20 -5.91
N LYS A 187 -24.29 0.36 -5.33
CA LYS A 187 -23.13 0.85 -6.08
C LYS A 187 -22.49 -0.26 -6.89
N LEU A 188 -22.25 -1.43 -6.29
CA LEU A 188 -21.70 -2.58 -7.00
C LEU A 188 -22.59 -3.02 -8.16
N LEU A 189 -23.91 -3.06 -7.94
CA LEU A 189 -24.87 -3.37 -9.00
C LEU A 189 -24.77 -2.39 -10.17
N ILE A 190 -24.74 -1.08 -9.89
CA ILE A 190 -24.60 -0.05 -10.93
C ILE A 190 -23.29 -0.22 -11.70
N VAL A 191 -22.17 -0.34 -10.99
CA VAL A 191 -20.84 -0.38 -11.62
C VAL A 191 -20.64 -1.66 -12.41
N LYS A 192 -21.23 -2.78 -11.96
CA LYS A 192 -21.11 -4.07 -12.64
C LYS A 192 -22.02 -4.18 -13.87
N ASP A 193 -23.28 -3.77 -13.75
CA ASP A 193 -24.31 -4.09 -14.75
C ASP A 193 -24.57 -2.93 -15.73
N PHE A 194 -24.25 -1.70 -15.35
CA PHE A 194 -24.61 -0.50 -16.13
C PHE A 194 -23.40 0.33 -16.60
N MET A 195 -22.22 0.13 -16.02
CA MET A 195 -21.01 0.87 -16.42
C MET A 195 -20.14 0.09 -17.39
N SER A 196 -19.23 0.78 -18.08
CA SER A 196 -18.26 0.15 -18.97
C SER A 196 -17.31 -0.77 -18.19
N LYS A 197 -16.78 -1.81 -18.86
CA LYS A 197 -15.77 -2.70 -18.27
C LYS A 197 -14.54 -1.94 -17.75
N ASN A 198 -14.13 -0.87 -18.43
CA ASN A 198 -13.01 -0.04 -18.01
C ASN A 198 -13.31 0.62 -16.67
N THR A 199 -14.51 1.20 -16.52
CA THR A 199 -14.96 1.81 -15.26
C THR A 199 -15.01 0.77 -14.12
N PHE A 200 -15.53 -0.43 -14.39
CA PHE A 200 -15.54 -1.51 -13.39
C PHE A 200 -14.11 -1.89 -12.95
N ASN A 201 -13.21 -2.07 -13.92
CA ASN A 201 -11.81 -2.41 -13.65
C ASN A 201 -11.09 -1.32 -12.84
N ASP A 202 -11.34 -0.05 -13.12
CA ASP A 202 -10.72 1.06 -12.40
C ASP A 202 -11.27 1.22 -10.98
N VAL A 203 -12.60 1.15 -10.81
CA VAL A 203 -13.25 1.31 -9.50
C VAL A 203 -12.84 0.20 -8.53
N TYR A 204 -12.75 -1.04 -9.02
CA TYR A 204 -12.40 -2.22 -8.19
C TYR A 204 -10.98 -2.71 -8.44
N LYS A 205 -10.10 -1.85 -8.95
CA LYS A 205 -8.72 -2.18 -9.31
C LYS A 205 -7.97 -2.88 -8.18
N GLU A 206 -8.11 -2.40 -6.95
CA GLU A 206 -7.42 -2.96 -5.79
C GLU A 206 -7.85 -4.38 -5.46
N TYR A 207 -9.14 -4.67 -5.62
CA TYR A 207 -9.65 -6.03 -5.49
C TYR A 207 -9.19 -6.90 -6.67
N LEU A 208 -9.46 -6.45 -7.90
CA LEU A 208 -9.21 -7.21 -9.12
C LEU A 208 -7.72 -7.52 -9.35
N ASN A 209 -6.82 -6.62 -8.95
CA ASN A 209 -5.38 -6.81 -9.07
C ASN A 209 -4.80 -7.89 -8.14
N ASN A 210 -5.57 -8.29 -7.13
CA ASN A 210 -5.14 -9.21 -6.09
C ASN A 210 -5.99 -10.48 -6.02
N THR A 211 -6.83 -10.75 -7.03
CA THR A 211 -7.56 -12.02 -7.12
C THR A 211 -6.59 -13.18 -7.40
N PRO A 212 -6.79 -14.36 -6.79
CA PRO A 212 -5.92 -15.52 -7.00
C PRO A 212 -5.74 -15.89 -8.47
N GLU A 213 -6.81 -15.78 -9.25
CA GLU A 213 -6.83 -16.08 -10.68
C GLU A 213 -5.88 -15.16 -11.45
N LYS A 214 -5.95 -13.85 -11.19
CA LYS A 214 -5.09 -12.86 -11.83
C LYS A 214 -3.63 -13.01 -11.39
N LEU A 215 -3.39 -13.26 -10.10
CA LEU A 215 -2.04 -13.47 -9.58
C LEU A 215 -1.37 -14.69 -10.23
N LYS A 216 -2.12 -15.78 -10.40
CA LYS A 216 -1.64 -16.98 -11.10
C LYS A 216 -1.34 -16.69 -12.57
N LEU A 217 -2.19 -15.93 -13.25
CA LEU A 217 -1.98 -15.54 -14.64
C LEU A 217 -0.72 -14.68 -14.81
N VAL A 218 -0.50 -13.73 -13.89
CA VAL A 218 0.74 -12.92 -13.85
C VAL A 218 1.97 -13.81 -13.68
N GLU A 219 1.92 -14.80 -12.78
CA GLU A 219 3.02 -15.74 -12.57
C GLU A 219 3.30 -16.60 -13.80
N ASP A 220 2.26 -17.12 -14.46
CA ASP A 220 2.39 -17.87 -15.71
C ASP A 220 3.08 -17.04 -16.81
N ILE A 221 2.72 -15.77 -16.97
CA ILE A 221 3.31 -14.86 -17.97
C ILE A 221 4.77 -14.54 -17.64
N LEU A 222 5.09 -14.36 -16.35
CA LEU A 222 6.46 -14.13 -15.89
C LEU A 222 7.36 -15.32 -16.23
N ILE A 223 6.88 -16.55 -15.99
CA ILE A 223 7.61 -17.78 -16.34
C ILE A 223 7.85 -17.89 -17.85
N LEU A 224 6.89 -17.46 -18.66
CA LEU A 224 6.97 -17.57 -20.12
C LEU A 224 7.96 -16.60 -20.77
N THR A 225 8.22 -15.42 -20.19
CA THR A 225 8.99 -14.36 -20.87
C THR A 225 10.12 -13.77 -20.05
N GLY A 226 9.96 -13.62 -18.73
CA GLY A 226 10.87 -12.84 -17.88
C GLY A 226 11.05 -11.36 -18.27
N MET A 227 10.35 -10.86 -19.30
CA MET A 227 10.56 -9.51 -19.86
C MET A 227 9.79 -8.43 -19.10
N TYR A 228 8.67 -8.79 -18.48
CA TYR A 228 7.79 -7.85 -17.78
C TYR A 228 8.03 -7.89 -16.28
N SER A 229 7.85 -6.76 -15.60
CA SER A 229 7.86 -6.74 -14.13
C SER A 229 6.53 -7.23 -13.57
N LYS A 230 6.57 -7.89 -12.41
CA LYS A 230 5.36 -8.36 -11.69
C LYS A 230 4.37 -7.22 -11.43
N ASN A 231 4.87 -6.04 -11.05
CA ASN A 231 4.04 -4.87 -10.75
C ASN A 231 3.35 -4.32 -12.00
N TYR A 232 4.01 -4.35 -13.15
CA TYR A 232 3.40 -3.96 -14.41
C TYR A 232 2.23 -4.90 -14.74
N LEU A 233 2.49 -6.21 -14.79
CA LEU A 233 1.49 -7.22 -15.15
C LEU A 233 0.29 -7.22 -14.20
N LYS A 234 0.51 -7.00 -12.89
CA LYS A 234 -0.60 -6.87 -11.91
C LYS A 234 -1.59 -5.77 -12.27
N ASN A 235 -1.14 -4.68 -12.87
CA ASN A 235 -1.97 -3.52 -13.20
C ASN A 235 -2.68 -3.63 -14.55
N VAL A 236 -2.28 -4.59 -15.39
CA VAL A 236 -2.93 -4.83 -16.68
C VAL A 236 -4.29 -5.53 -16.46
N PRO A 237 -5.36 -5.15 -17.17
CA PRO A 237 -6.65 -5.85 -17.09
C PRO A 237 -6.54 -7.35 -17.36
N MET A 238 -7.41 -8.14 -16.74
CA MET A 238 -7.36 -9.61 -16.85
C MET A 238 -7.48 -10.10 -18.30
N GLU A 239 -8.39 -9.51 -19.08
CA GLU A 239 -8.61 -9.86 -20.50
C GLU A 239 -7.34 -9.64 -21.34
N GLU A 240 -6.63 -8.54 -21.09
CA GLU A 240 -5.37 -8.23 -21.79
C GLU A 240 -4.24 -9.19 -21.39
N LEU A 241 -4.19 -9.62 -20.13
CA LEU A 241 -3.23 -10.64 -19.67
C LEU A 241 -3.50 -12.00 -20.34
N GLU A 242 -4.77 -12.38 -20.49
CA GLU A 242 -5.13 -13.64 -21.17
C GLU A 242 -4.71 -13.63 -22.64
N ASP A 243 -4.98 -12.54 -23.36
CA ASP A 243 -4.52 -12.34 -24.74
C ASP A 243 -2.99 -12.35 -24.84
N MET A 244 -2.31 -11.68 -23.91
CA MET A 244 -0.85 -11.70 -23.83
C MET A 244 -0.31 -13.13 -23.64
N LYS A 245 -0.87 -13.90 -22.70
CA LYS A 245 -0.46 -15.29 -22.48
C LYS A 245 -0.70 -16.15 -23.72
N ALA A 246 -1.83 -15.99 -24.40
CA ALA A 246 -2.14 -16.72 -25.62
C ALA A 246 -1.11 -16.44 -26.72
N LYS A 247 -0.77 -15.17 -26.95
CA LYS A 247 0.27 -14.75 -27.90
C LYS A 247 1.63 -15.35 -27.56
N LEU A 248 2.02 -15.31 -26.27
CA LEU A 248 3.30 -15.87 -25.82
C LEU A 248 3.38 -17.38 -26.01
N LEU A 249 2.30 -18.11 -25.74
CA LEU A 249 2.25 -19.54 -25.98
C LEU A 249 2.35 -19.87 -27.48
N GLU A 250 1.71 -19.09 -28.35
CA GLU A 250 1.83 -19.29 -29.80
C GLU A 250 3.24 -18.99 -30.30
N HIS A 251 3.88 -17.91 -29.81
CA HIS A 251 5.28 -17.63 -30.10
C HIS A 251 6.19 -18.77 -29.65
N LYS A 252 6.01 -19.29 -28.44
CA LYS A 252 6.80 -20.42 -27.93
C LYS A 252 6.61 -21.68 -28.78
N ARG A 253 5.38 -22.01 -29.15
CA ARG A 253 5.09 -23.14 -30.05
C ARG A 253 5.71 -22.95 -31.43
N GLN A 254 5.70 -21.73 -31.95
CA GLN A 254 6.34 -21.42 -33.21
C GLN A 254 7.87 -21.59 -33.11
N ASP A 255 8.48 -21.10 -32.04
CA ASP A 255 9.92 -21.24 -31.82
C ASP A 255 10.33 -22.71 -31.60
N GLU A 256 9.53 -23.51 -30.89
CA GLU A 256 9.74 -24.97 -30.74
C GLU A 256 9.64 -25.70 -32.09
N ARG A 257 8.66 -25.34 -32.92
CA ARG A 257 8.53 -25.89 -34.29
C ARG A 257 9.74 -25.49 -35.14
N ASP A 258 10.11 -24.21 -35.14
CA ASP A 258 11.25 -23.68 -35.89
C ASP A 258 12.56 -24.33 -35.43
N HIS A 259 12.76 -24.54 -34.13
CA HIS A 259 13.93 -25.20 -33.57
C HIS A 259 13.99 -26.68 -33.96
N LYS A 260 12.86 -27.40 -33.93
CA LYS A 260 12.81 -28.81 -34.36
C LYS A 260 13.16 -28.95 -35.85
N ILE A 261 12.59 -28.08 -36.68
CA ILE A 261 12.88 -28.00 -38.12
C ILE A 261 14.37 -27.71 -38.33
N PHE A 262 14.90 -26.70 -37.64
CA PHE A 262 16.31 -26.33 -37.72
C PHE A 262 17.22 -27.52 -37.36
N THR A 263 17.00 -28.16 -36.21
CA THR A 263 17.79 -29.31 -35.75
C THR A 263 17.75 -30.48 -36.74
N GLN A 264 16.57 -30.77 -37.30
CA GLN A 264 16.43 -31.82 -38.32
C GLN A 264 17.28 -31.52 -39.57
N TYR A 265 17.19 -30.30 -40.10
CA TYR A 265 17.95 -29.92 -41.28
C TYR A 265 19.45 -29.79 -41.02
N THR A 266 19.87 -29.32 -39.84
CA THR A 266 21.30 -29.30 -39.48
C THR A 266 21.87 -30.70 -39.35
N GLN A 267 21.09 -31.67 -38.83
CA GLN A 267 21.52 -33.07 -38.77
C GLN A 267 21.68 -33.66 -40.17
N MET A 268 20.72 -33.45 -41.06
CA MET A 268 20.82 -33.90 -42.46
C MET A 268 22.02 -33.26 -43.18
N LEU A 269 22.28 -31.97 -42.90
CA LEU A 269 23.43 -31.26 -43.44
C LEU A 269 24.75 -31.86 -42.93
N ASP A 270 24.89 -32.07 -41.62
CA ASP A 270 26.08 -32.67 -41.03
C ASP A 270 26.33 -34.08 -41.62
N GLU A 271 25.30 -34.93 -41.70
CA GLU A 271 25.40 -36.26 -42.32
C GLU A 271 25.85 -36.18 -43.79
N SER A 272 25.30 -35.23 -44.56
CA SER A 272 25.65 -35.05 -45.98
C SER A 272 27.02 -34.39 -46.22
N MET A 273 27.55 -33.62 -45.26
CA MET A 273 28.88 -33.00 -45.37
C MET A 273 30.01 -34.00 -45.18
N TYR A 274 29.80 -35.01 -44.33
CA TYR A 274 30.76 -36.09 -44.08
C TYR A 274 30.44 -37.37 -44.86
N GLY A 275 29.38 -37.35 -45.66
CA GLY A 275 28.99 -38.45 -46.55
C GLY A 275 29.95 -38.64 -47.72
N SER A 276 29.99 -39.86 -48.26
CA SER A 276 30.89 -40.22 -49.36
C SER A 276 30.47 -39.67 -50.73
N ASN A 277 29.32 -39.01 -50.82
CA ASN A 277 28.70 -38.56 -52.07
C ASN A 277 28.45 -37.05 -52.07
N GLU A 278 29.17 -36.30 -52.91
CA GLU A 278 29.05 -34.84 -53.02
C GLU A 278 27.66 -34.36 -53.48
N GLN A 279 26.84 -35.24 -54.09
CA GLN A 279 25.49 -34.90 -54.53
C GLN A 279 24.50 -34.82 -53.37
N GLU A 280 24.72 -35.59 -52.30
CA GLU A 280 23.81 -35.65 -51.14
C GLU A 280 23.68 -34.29 -50.46
N PHE A 281 24.78 -33.54 -50.33
CA PHE A 281 24.76 -32.19 -49.79
C PHE A 281 23.90 -31.24 -50.62
N SER A 282 23.97 -31.34 -51.95
CA SER A 282 23.19 -30.48 -52.85
C SER A 282 21.70 -30.80 -52.78
N ASP A 283 21.34 -32.08 -52.67
CA ASP A 283 19.95 -32.51 -52.55
C ASP A 283 19.32 -32.05 -51.22
N VAL A 284 20.09 -32.09 -50.13
CA VAL A 284 19.66 -31.54 -48.83
C VAL A 284 19.50 -30.02 -48.91
N CYS A 285 20.43 -29.32 -49.56
CA CYS A 285 20.33 -27.86 -49.78
C CYS A 285 19.08 -27.49 -50.59
N VAL A 286 18.76 -28.22 -51.65
CA VAL A 286 17.55 -27.99 -52.45
C VAL A 286 16.29 -28.21 -51.60
N LYS A 287 16.24 -29.31 -50.81
CA LYS A 287 15.11 -29.57 -49.89
C LYS A 287 14.89 -28.43 -48.90
N ILE A 288 15.98 -27.86 -48.37
CA ILE A 288 15.95 -26.71 -47.46
C ILE A 288 15.40 -25.46 -48.16
N ILE A 289 15.93 -25.14 -49.35
CA ILE A 289 15.56 -23.95 -50.11
C ILE A 289 14.07 -24.00 -50.52
N THR A 290 13.55 -25.19 -50.85
CA THR A 290 12.15 -25.37 -51.24
C THR A 290 11.19 -25.49 -50.06
N GLY A 291 11.67 -25.96 -48.90
CA GLY A 291 10.83 -26.34 -47.77
C GLY A 291 10.78 -25.33 -46.63
N LEU A 292 11.73 -24.39 -46.55
CA LEU A 292 11.87 -23.46 -45.43
C LEU A 292 11.49 -22.02 -45.80
N ASN A 293 11.03 -21.26 -44.81
CA ASN A 293 10.80 -19.83 -44.96
C ASN A 293 12.12 -19.03 -44.89
N GLN A 294 12.08 -17.74 -45.27
CA GLN A 294 13.28 -16.90 -45.35
C GLN A 294 14.04 -16.77 -44.02
N LYS A 295 13.34 -16.72 -42.87
CA LYS A 295 13.97 -16.65 -41.54
C LYS A 295 14.74 -17.95 -41.24
N GLN A 296 14.13 -19.09 -41.50
CA GLN A 296 14.74 -20.41 -41.30
C GLN A 296 15.94 -20.64 -42.25
N ILE A 297 15.86 -20.19 -43.51
CA ILE A 297 16.98 -20.24 -44.46
C ILE A 297 18.18 -19.41 -43.96
N LEU A 298 17.93 -18.23 -43.37
CA LEU A 298 19.00 -17.43 -42.77
C LEU A 298 19.67 -18.16 -41.60
N MET A 299 18.90 -18.76 -40.70
CA MET A 299 19.46 -19.55 -39.59
C MET A 299 20.35 -20.70 -40.09
N ILE A 300 19.93 -21.40 -41.15
CA ILE A 300 20.75 -22.46 -41.78
C ILE A 300 22.01 -21.87 -42.42
N SER A 301 21.91 -20.74 -43.12
CA SER A 301 23.09 -20.07 -43.69
C SER A 301 24.10 -19.68 -42.62
N ASP A 302 23.65 -19.15 -41.48
CA ASP A 302 24.51 -18.79 -40.35
C ASP A 302 25.18 -20.03 -39.75
N TYR A 303 24.43 -21.14 -39.61
CA TYR A 303 24.97 -22.43 -39.18
C TYR A 303 26.08 -22.92 -40.11
N LEU A 304 25.82 -22.92 -41.43
CA LEU A 304 26.80 -23.33 -42.44
C LEU A 304 28.04 -22.43 -42.43
N SER A 305 27.85 -21.11 -42.28
CA SER A 305 28.93 -20.14 -42.19
C SER A 305 29.82 -20.38 -40.97
N ALA A 306 29.25 -20.80 -39.84
CA ALA A 306 29.99 -21.14 -38.63
C ALA A 306 30.80 -22.45 -38.76
N LYS A 307 30.36 -23.38 -39.62
CA LYS A 307 31.05 -24.65 -39.86
C LYS A 307 32.19 -24.53 -40.87
N ASN A 308 31.90 -24.06 -42.08
CA ASN A 308 32.90 -23.91 -43.14
C ASN A 308 32.43 -22.93 -44.25
N PRO A 309 33.26 -21.94 -44.62
CA PRO A 309 32.97 -21.00 -45.71
C PRO A 309 32.64 -21.65 -47.06
N VAL A 310 33.17 -22.85 -47.35
CA VAL A 310 32.92 -23.57 -48.61
C VAL A 310 31.47 -24.02 -48.72
N PHE A 311 30.90 -24.57 -47.63
CA PHE A 311 29.53 -25.08 -47.63
C PHE A 311 28.49 -23.96 -47.72
N VAL A 312 28.72 -22.83 -47.04
CA VAL A 312 27.83 -21.66 -47.14
C VAL A 312 27.87 -21.02 -48.54
N ASN A 313 29.04 -20.97 -49.18
CA ASN A 313 29.15 -20.48 -50.56
C ASN A 313 28.40 -21.37 -51.56
N ARG A 314 28.49 -22.70 -51.39
CA ARG A 314 27.75 -23.67 -52.21
C ARG A 314 26.24 -23.52 -52.00
N PHE A 315 25.79 -23.43 -50.75
CA PHE A 315 24.39 -23.21 -50.40
C PHE A 315 23.84 -21.90 -50.98
N ASN A 316 24.57 -20.79 -50.84
CA ASN A 316 24.18 -19.48 -51.37
C ASN A 316 24.11 -19.46 -52.90
N THR A 317 24.97 -20.22 -53.58
CA THR A 317 24.92 -20.37 -55.04
C THR A 317 23.62 -21.07 -55.45
N LEU A 318 23.29 -22.20 -54.82
CA LEU A 318 22.03 -22.92 -55.08
C LEU A 318 20.79 -22.06 -54.75
N LEU A 319 20.83 -21.30 -53.66
CA LEU A 319 19.75 -20.39 -53.26
C LEU A 319 19.56 -19.26 -54.28
N ARG A 320 20.65 -18.71 -54.82
CA ARG A 320 20.61 -17.67 -55.85
C ARG A 320 20.03 -18.22 -57.15
N ASP A 321 20.48 -19.40 -57.56
CA ASP A 321 20.03 -20.03 -58.79
C ASP A 321 18.53 -20.36 -58.74
N PHE A 322 18.04 -20.84 -57.59
CA PHE A 322 16.62 -21.06 -57.33
C PHE A 322 15.80 -19.75 -57.36
N LYS A 323 16.30 -18.66 -56.77
CA LYS A 323 15.64 -17.35 -56.82
C LYS A 323 15.58 -16.78 -58.24
N ASN A 324 16.59 -17.05 -59.06
CA ASN A 324 16.62 -16.62 -60.46
C ASN A 324 15.67 -17.46 -61.32
N SER A 325 15.52 -18.77 -61.04
CA SER A 325 14.57 -19.64 -61.75
C SER A 325 13.10 -19.35 -61.43
N LEU A 326 12.80 -18.68 -60.31
CA LEU A 326 11.43 -18.25 -59.95
C LEU A 326 11.02 -16.90 -60.59
N LYS A 327 11.98 -16.13 -61.12
CA LYS A 327 11.74 -14.81 -61.74
C LYS A 327 11.59 -14.88 -63.27
N ASN A 328 11.96 -16.01 -63.87
CA ASN A 328 11.64 -16.36 -65.25
C ASN A 328 10.40 -17.25 -65.25
#